data_AF-A0A356CJE2-F1
#
_entry.id   AF-A0A356CJE2-F1
#
_cell.length_a   1.000
_cell.length_b   1.000
_cell.length_c   1.000
_cell.angle_alpha   90.00
_cell.angle_beta   90.00
_cell.angle_gamma   90.00
#
_symmetry.space_group_name_H-M   'P 1'
#
loop_
_entity.id
_entity.type
_entity.pdbx_description
1 polymer ?
#
loop_
_entity_poly.entity_id
_entity_poly.type
_entity_poly.pdbx_seq_one_letter_code
_entity_poly.pdbx_strand_id
1 'polypeptide(L)' 'MTIAILGEAIIDLIPDPDHGYKPYPGGSPYNVAIALARQQQSVSYISPFSEDAFGDLLHQ' A
#
# COMPACT_ATOMS: atom_id res chain seq x y z
N MET A 1 -1.33 12.70 -18.54
CA MET A 1 -2.58 12.66 -17.75
C MET A 1 -2.26 11.92 -16.46
N THR A 2 -2.65 12.44 -15.30
CA THR A 2 -2.37 11.80 -14.01
C THR A 2 -3.61 11.04 -13.54
N ILE A 3 -3.43 9.79 -13.13
CA ILE A 3 -4.48 8.96 -12.54
C ILE A 3 -4.49 9.20 -11.03
N ALA A 4 -5.57 9.78 -10.52
CA ALA A 4 -5.78 9.98 -9.10
C ALA A 4 -6.43 8.75 -8.48
N ILE A 5 -5.89 8.27 -7.36
CA ILE A 5 -6.39 7.10 -6.64
C ILE A 5 -6.68 7.48 -5.19
N LEU A 6 -7.87 7.13 -4.75
CA LEU A 6 -8.39 7.34 -3.41
C LEU A 6 -8.95 6.01 -2.90
N GLY A 7 -8.68 5.71 -1.65
CA GLY A 7 -9.19 4.52 -0.97
C GLY A 7 -8.21 3.98 0.05
N GLU A 8 -8.36 2.73 0.46
CA GLU A 8 -7.58 2.18 1.54
C GLU A 8 -6.13 1.84 1.15
N ALA A 9 -5.24 2.00 2.13
CA ALA A 9 -3.97 1.32 2.24
C ALA A 9 -3.97 0.64 3.61
N ILE A 10 -3.71 -0.67 3.62
CA ILE A 10 -3.82 -1.51 4.81
C ILE A 10 -2.56 -2.35 4.96
N ILE A 11 -2.41 -2.97 6.13
CA ILE A 11 -1.41 -4.02 6.35
C ILE A 11 -2.12 -5.36 6.39
N ASP A 12 -1.76 -6.24 5.47
CA ASP A 12 -2.18 -7.63 5.46
C ASP A 12 -1.24 -8.43 6.37
N LEU A 13 -1.78 -8.97 7.46
CA LEU A 13 -1.07 -9.87 8.35
C LEU A 13 -1.22 -11.30 7.85
N ILE A 14 -0.17 -11.81 7.19
CA ILE A 14 -0.17 -13.17 6.63
C ILE A 14 0.50 -14.13 7.63
N PRO A 15 -0.10 -15.29 7.92
CA PRO A 15 0.53 -16.29 8.79
C PRO A 15 1.95 -16.64 8.33
N ASP A 16 2.91 -16.56 9.25
CA ASP A 16 4.28 -17.00 9.09
C ASP A 16 4.48 -18.27 9.95
N PRO A 17 4.90 -19.40 9.36
CA PRO A 17 5.01 -20.68 10.07
C PRO A 17 5.85 -20.63 11.35
N ASP A 18 6.85 -19.76 11.40
CA ASP A 18 7.82 -19.69 12.50
C ASP A 18 7.61 -18.44 13.39
N HIS A 19 6.98 -17.39 12.87
CA HIS A 19 6.92 -16.07 13.53
C HIS A 19 5.50 -15.53 13.76
N GLY A 20 4.47 -16.36 13.62
CA GLY A 20 3.08 -15.97 13.85
C GLY A 20 2.48 -15.26 12.64
N TYR A 21 2.61 -13.94 12.55
CA TYR A 21 2.11 -13.17 11.41
C TYR A 21 3.17 -12.20 10.90
N LYS A 22 3.32 -12.13 9.58
CA LYS A 22 4.19 -11.19 8.91
C LYS A 22 3.36 -10.09 8.22
N PRO A 23 3.67 -8.80 8.47
CA PRO A 23 2.97 -7.68 7.84
C PRO A 23 3.42 -7.48 6.39
N TYR A 24 2.45 -7.21 5.52
CA TYR A 24 2.67 -6.81 4.14
C TYR A 24 1.83 -5.58 3.78
N PRO A 25 2.38 -4.58 3.06
CA PRO A 25 1.57 -3.52 2.45
C PRO A 25 0.49 -4.10 1.54
N GLY A 26 -0.73 -3.59 1.68
CA GLY A 26 -1.91 -4.09 0.97
C GLY A 26 -3.01 -3.05 0.80
N GLY A 27 -4.17 -3.51 0.36
CA GLY A 27 -5.34 -2.68 0.00
C GLY A 27 -5.50 -2.56 -1.51
N SER A 28 -6.73 -2.70 -2.01
CA SER A 28 -6.98 -2.73 -3.46
C SER A 28 -6.58 -1.41 -4.14
N PRO A 29 -6.99 -0.22 -3.65
CA PRO A 29 -6.56 1.07 -4.19
C PRO A 29 -5.05 1.29 -4.10
N TYR A 30 -4.43 0.97 -2.96
CA TYR A 30 -2.97 1.06 -2.79
C TYR A 30 -2.23 0.17 -3.82
N ASN A 31 -2.63 -1.10 -3.95
CA ASN A 31 -2.03 -2.03 -4.91
C ASN A 31 -2.21 -1.58 -6.36
N VAL A 32 -3.37 -1.02 -6.71
CA VAL A 32 -3.60 -0.44 -8.05
C VAL A 32 -2.69 0.75 -8.32
N ALA A 33 -2.48 1.62 -7.32
CA ALA A 33 -1.57 2.76 -7.46
C ALA A 33 -0.13 2.33 -7.74
N ILE A 34 0.37 1.37 -6.96
CA ILE A 34 1.70 0.79 -7.17
C ILE A 34 1.80 0.08 -8.52
N ALA A 35 0.78 -0.69 -8.92
CA ALA A 35 0.77 -1.41 -10.19
C ALA A 35 0.79 -0.46 -11.41
N LEU A 36 0.03 0.65 -11.36
CA LEU A 36 0.05 1.67 -12.42
C LEU A 36 1.37 2.43 -12.47
N ALA A 37 1.93 2.78 -11.31
CA ALA A 37 3.24 3.43 -11.23
C ALA A 37 4.35 2.54 -11.80
N ARG A 38 4.34 1.23 -11.51
CA ARG A 38 5.26 0.23 -12.09
C ARG A 38 5.13 0.11 -13.62
N GLN A 39 3.95 0.39 -14.17
CA GLN A 39 3.70 0.48 -15.61
C GLN A 39 3.99 1.87 -16.19
N GLN A 40 4.77 2.69 -15.47
CA GLN A 40 5.23 4.02 -15.90
C GLN A 40 4.09 5.02 -16.16
N GLN A 41 2.91 4.78 -15.59
CA GLN A 41 1.82 5.76 -15.63
C GLN A 41 2.05 6.84 -14.58
N SER A 42 1.63 8.07 -14.87
CA SER A 42 1.59 9.14 -13.87
C SER A 42 0.44 8.88 -12.89
N VAL A 43 0.75 8.65 -11.62
CA VAL A 43 -0.24 8.32 -10.57
C VAL A 43 -0.10 9.30 -9.40
N SER A 44 -1.23 9.67 -8.79
CA SER A 44 -1.28 10.40 -7.52
C SER A 44 -2.16 9.62 -6.54
N TYR A 45 -1.58 9.19 -5.42
CA TYR A 45 -2.32 8.56 -4.33
C TYR A 45 -2.68 9.61 -3.29
N ILE A 46 -3.95 9.70 -2.90
CA ILE A 46 -4.50 10.86 -2.18
C ILE A 46 -4.79 10.56 -0.71
N SER A 47 -4.92 9.30 -0.32
CA SER A 47 -5.26 8.95 1.06
C SER A 47 -4.05 9.14 1.99
N PRO A 48 -4.25 9.64 3.22
CA PRO A 48 -3.18 9.72 4.21
C PRO A 48 -2.78 8.32 4.69
N PHE A 49 -1.52 8.17 5.08
CA PHE A 49 -1.05 7.03 5.86
C PHE A 49 -0.99 7.40 7.33
N SER A 50 -1.01 6.38 8.20
CA SER A 50 -0.75 6.57 9.63
C SER A 50 0.70 7.01 9.86
N GLU A 51 0.97 7.63 11.00
CA GLU A 51 2.32 8.01 11.45
C GLU A 51 2.92 6.97 12.40
N ASP A 52 2.46 5.72 12.30
CA ASP A 52 2.95 4.59 13.10
C ASP A 52 3.84 3.66 12.25
N ALA A 53 4.41 2.65 12.90
CA ALA A 53 5.31 1.70 12.26
C ALA A 53 4.66 0.94 11.07
N PHE A 54 3.33 0.85 11.01
CA PHE A 54 2.63 0.26 9.86
C PHE A 54 2.46 1.27 8.72
N GLY A 55 2.21 2.54 9.03
CA GLY A 55 2.24 3.63 8.06
C GLY A 55 3.61 3.79 7.40
N ASP A 56 4.69 3.65 8.17
CA ASP A 56 6.06 3.65 7.65
C ASP A 56 6.30 2.56 6.59
N LEU A 57 5.64 1.41 6.70
CA LEU A 57 5.72 0.33 5.71
C LEU A 57 5.00 0.67 4.40
N LEU A 58 3.99 1.54 4.43
CA LEU A 58 3.22 1.94 3.24
C LEU A 58 3.95 3.01 2.41
N HIS A 59 4.95 3.68 2.99
CA HIS A 59 5.76 4.71 2.34
C HIS A 59 6.92 4.17 1.47
N GLN A 60 7.11 2.84 1.41
CA GLN A 60 8.18 2.18 0.64
C GLN A 60 7.78 1.89 -0.81
#